data_AF-A0A1C6HMT5-F1
#
_entry.id   AF-A0A1C6HMT5-F1
#
_cell.length_a   1.000
_cell.length_b   1.000
_cell.length_c   1.000
_cell.angle_alpha   90.00
_cell.angle_beta   90.00
_cell.angle_gamma   90.00
#
_symmetry.space_group_name_H-M   'P 1'
#
loop_
_entity.id
_entity.type
_entity.pdbx_description
1 polymer ?
#
loop_
_entity_poly.entity_id
_entity_poly.type
_entity_poly.pdbx_seq_one_letter_code
_entity_poly.pdbx_strand_id
1 'polypeptide(L)'
;MYLETYSMEELMELIEEKGYCSVEAVEILKEMEQAKKEYDFLLRDCEEKAWKTDQVVVDYYRHLLEELRKALPYDAMGGQNTIPILVLQEFRKPDIVEKIRDFIGCQAGFSDHDLLQEIQKFMTVHLDPQGIILYMDVLGNQPVARNAYKQGGQMW
;
A
#
# COMPACT_ATOMS: atom_id res chain seq x y z
N MET A 1 -3.46 1.32 -18.74
CA MET A 1 -3.46 0.07 -17.95
C MET A 1 -4.58 0.17 -16.92
N TYR A 2 -5.19 -0.93 -16.45
CA TYR A 2 -6.22 -0.87 -15.40
C TYR A 2 -5.76 -0.07 -14.18
N LEU A 3 -4.51 -0.27 -13.74
CA LEU A 3 -3.90 0.45 -12.62
C LEU A 3 -3.67 1.96 -12.84
N GLU A 4 -3.78 2.44 -14.07
CA GLU A 4 -3.67 3.88 -14.40
C GLU A 4 -5.05 4.53 -14.58
N THR A 5 -6.05 3.73 -14.95
CA THR A 5 -7.38 4.23 -15.32
C THR A 5 -8.37 4.18 -14.16
N TYR A 6 -8.22 3.20 -13.27
CA TYR A 6 -9.15 2.95 -12.18
C TYR A 6 -8.46 3.15 -10.83
N SER A 7 -9.18 3.75 -9.90
CA SER A 7 -8.84 3.72 -8.48
C SER A 7 -8.90 2.30 -7.92
N MET A 8 -8.29 2.09 -6.76
CA MET A 8 -8.31 0.77 -6.10
C MET A 8 -9.75 0.32 -5.80
N GLU A 9 -10.62 1.25 -5.39
CA GLU A 9 -12.03 0.99 -5.11
C GLU A 9 -12.79 0.53 -6.36
N GLU A 10 -12.56 1.19 -7.51
CA GLU A 10 -13.19 0.82 -8.79
C GLU A 10 -12.68 -0.54 -9.29
N LEU A 11 -11.40 -0.86 -9.08
CA LEU A 11 -10.85 -2.18 -9.41
C LEU A 11 -11.47 -3.29 -8.55
N MET A 12 -11.71 -3.01 -7.27
CA MET A 12 -12.40 -3.96 -6.39
C MET A 12 -13.84 -4.22 -6.86
N GLU A 13 -14.60 -3.16 -7.17
CA GLU A 13 -15.97 -3.29 -7.68
C GLU A 13 -16.01 -4.08 -8.99
N LEU A 14 -15.05 -3.82 -9.91
CA LEU A 14 -14.92 -4.56 -11.16
C LEU A 14 -14.66 -6.06 -10.92
N ILE A 15 -13.74 -6.40 -10.01
CA ILE A 15 -13.43 -7.80 -9.68
C ILE A 15 -14.64 -8.48 -9.00
N GLU A 16 -15.37 -7.77 -8.14
CA GLU A 16 -16.59 -8.28 -7.50
C GLU A 16 -17.69 -8.57 -8.54
N GLU A 17 -17.86 -7.70 -9.54
CA GLU A 17 -18.85 -7.87 -10.60
C GLU A 17 -18.47 -8.98 -11.59
N LYS A 18 -17.22 -9.02 -12.05
CA LYS A 18 -16.75 -9.96 -13.09
C LYS A 18 -16.30 -11.31 -12.51
N GLY A 19 -15.95 -11.35 -11.23
CA GLY A 19 -15.44 -12.51 -10.52
C GLY A 19 -13.92 -12.66 -10.58
N TYR A 20 -13.35 -13.29 -9.56
CA TYR A 20 -11.90 -13.46 -9.37
C TYR A 20 -11.19 -14.32 -10.42
N CYS A 21 -11.93 -15.08 -11.24
CA CYS A 21 -11.38 -15.89 -12.34
C CYS A 21 -11.66 -15.29 -13.73
N SER A 22 -12.13 -14.05 -13.78
CA SER A 22 -12.39 -13.32 -15.03
C SER A 22 -11.10 -12.96 -15.77
N VAL A 23 -11.25 -12.57 -17.05
CA VAL A 23 -10.12 -12.09 -17.86
C VAL A 23 -9.57 -10.79 -17.27
N GLU A 24 -10.46 -9.90 -16.84
CA GLU A 24 -10.17 -8.63 -16.21
C GLU A 24 -9.32 -8.82 -14.94
N ALA A 25 -9.71 -9.75 -14.05
CA ALA A 25 -8.95 -10.06 -12.86
C ALA A 25 -7.54 -10.58 -13.19
N VAL A 26 -7.40 -11.41 -14.22
CA VAL A 26 -6.08 -11.93 -14.66
C VAL A 26 -5.22 -10.81 -15.27
N GLU A 27 -5.81 -9.88 -16.02
CA GLU A 27 -5.10 -8.73 -16.58
C GLU A 27 -4.62 -7.78 -15.47
N ILE A 28 -5.48 -7.46 -14.51
CA ILE A 28 -5.11 -6.65 -13.33
C ILE A 28 -3.94 -7.30 -12.58
N LEU A 29 -3.98 -8.62 -12.34
CA LEU A 29 -2.88 -9.33 -11.67
C LEU A 29 -1.56 -9.25 -12.45
N LYS A 30 -1.60 -9.34 -13.78
CA LYS A 30 -0.40 -9.16 -14.62
C LYS A 30 0.15 -7.76 -14.52
N GLU A 31 -0.71 -6.74 -14.55
CA GLU A 31 -0.29 -5.35 -14.38
C GLU A 31 0.31 -5.11 -12.99
N MET A 32 -0.28 -5.68 -11.93
CA MET A 32 0.27 -5.61 -10.57
C MET A 32 1.65 -6.26 -10.47
N GLU A 33 1.84 -7.42 -11.12
CA GLU A 33 3.15 -8.08 -11.16
C GLU A 33 4.19 -7.24 -11.92
N GLN A 34 3.78 -6.57 -12.99
CA GLN A 34 4.66 -5.69 -13.76
C GLN A 34 5.03 -4.43 -12.96
N ALA A 35 4.05 -3.77 -12.33
CA ALA A 35 4.29 -2.61 -11.47
C ALA A 35 5.23 -2.96 -10.31
N LYS A 36 5.07 -4.15 -9.71
CA LYS A 36 5.99 -4.65 -8.69
C LYS A 36 7.43 -4.75 -9.21
N LYS A 37 7.64 -5.28 -10.43
CA LYS A 37 8.98 -5.37 -11.04
C LYS A 37 9.59 -3.99 -11.27
N GLU A 38 8.78 -3.01 -11.64
CA GLU A 38 9.22 -1.62 -11.84
C GLU A 38 9.65 -0.99 -10.53
N TYR A 39 8.86 -1.08 -9.46
CA TYR A 39 9.30 -0.60 -8.15
C TYR A 39 10.52 -1.34 -7.61
N ASP A 40 10.60 -2.67 -7.78
CA ASP A 40 11.77 -3.46 -7.39
C ASP A 40 13.03 -3.04 -8.16
N PHE A 41 12.88 -2.50 -9.37
CA PHE A 41 13.98 -1.90 -10.14
C PHE A 41 14.35 -0.52 -9.57
N LEU A 42 13.37 0.37 -9.40
CA LEU A 42 13.58 1.71 -8.84
C LEU A 42 14.23 1.68 -7.46
N LEU A 43 13.85 0.69 -6.62
CA LEU A 43 14.40 0.48 -5.29
C LEU A 43 15.86 0.02 -5.30
N ARG A 44 16.31 -0.68 -6.35
CA ARG A 44 17.69 -1.17 -6.49
C ARG A 44 18.64 -0.15 -7.09
N ASP A 45 18.33 0.35 -8.29
CA ASP A 45 19.23 1.15 -9.12
C ASP A 45 18.48 2.33 -9.75
N CYS A 46 18.30 3.43 -9.01
CA CYS A 46 17.87 4.68 -9.63
C CYS A 46 18.92 5.77 -9.38
N GLU A 47 19.74 6.03 -10.40
CA GLU A 47 20.70 7.14 -10.41
C GLU A 47 20.11 8.44 -11.01
N GLU A 48 19.08 8.34 -11.87
CA GLU A 48 18.45 9.49 -12.51
C GLU A 48 17.20 9.96 -11.77
N LYS A 49 17.27 11.16 -11.19
CA LYS A 49 16.10 11.87 -10.64
C LYS A 49 15.22 12.41 -11.77
N ALA A 50 14.52 11.52 -12.45
CA ALA A 50 13.35 11.92 -13.21
C ALA A 50 12.24 12.26 -12.18
N TRP A 51 11.72 13.49 -12.21
CA TRP A 51 10.61 13.93 -11.36
C TRP A 51 9.28 13.25 -11.76
N LYS A 52 9.25 11.94 -11.66
CA LYS A 52 8.07 11.11 -11.90
C LYS A 52 7.47 10.71 -10.56
N THR A 53 6.16 10.46 -10.57
CA THR A 53 5.37 10.18 -9.38
C THR A 53 5.83 8.92 -8.67
N ASP A 54 6.15 7.87 -9.44
CA ASP A 54 6.69 6.58 -8.96
C ASP A 54 8.01 6.78 -8.19
N GLN A 55 8.93 7.53 -8.76
CA GLN A 55 10.23 7.82 -8.16
C GLN A 55 10.09 8.59 -6.86
N VAL A 56 9.18 9.56 -6.82
CA VAL A 56 8.93 10.39 -5.63
C VAL A 56 8.39 9.57 -4.47
N VAL A 57 7.47 8.64 -4.74
CA VAL A 57 6.95 7.71 -3.73
C VAL A 57 8.07 6.78 -3.22
N VAL A 58 8.91 6.25 -4.11
CA VAL A 58 10.06 5.41 -3.74
C VAL A 58 11.11 6.18 -2.93
N ASP A 59 11.37 7.44 -3.28
CA ASP A 59 12.34 8.29 -2.56
C ASP A 59 11.83 8.63 -1.16
N TYR A 60 10.54 8.92 -1.01
CA TYR A 60 9.93 9.11 0.31
C TYR A 60 9.97 7.83 1.15
N TYR A 61 9.70 6.66 0.54
CA TYR A 61 9.85 5.36 1.20
C TYR A 61 11.29 5.15 1.74
N ARG A 62 12.31 5.42 0.92
CA ARG A 62 13.72 5.34 1.35
C ARG A 62 14.05 6.32 2.47
N HIS A 63 13.52 7.54 2.40
CA HIS A 63 13.68 8.53 3.46
C HIS A 63 13.12 8.01 4.79
N LEU A 64 11.91 7.44 4.80
CA LEU A 64 11.32 6.84 5.99
C LEU A 64 12.18 5.69 6.55
N LEU A 65 12.70 4.81 5.69
CA LEU A 65 13.59 3.73 6.14
C LEU A 65 14.85 4.26 6.82
N GLU A 66 15.44 5.34 6.30
CA GLU A 66 16.63 5.96 6.89
C GLU A 66 16.32 6.66 8.23
N GLU A 67 15.18 7.34 8.34
CA GLU A 67 14.73 7.93 9.60
C GLU A 67 14.44 6.85 10.66
N LEU A 68 13.77 5.76 10.28
CA LEU A 68 13.55 4.61 11.16
C LEU A 68 14.88 3.98 11.59
N ARG A 69 15.86 3.87 10.67
CA ARG A 69 17.20 3.35 10.99
C ARG A 69 17.91 4.20 12.06
N LYS A 70 17.72 5.52 12.06
CA LYS A 70 18.29 6.44 13.06
C LYS A 70 17.56 6.37 14.40
N ALA A 71 16.23 6.20 14.37
CA ALA A 71 15.38 6.26 15.55
C ALA A 71 15.33 4.94 16.33
N LEU A 72 15.46 3.80 15.65
CA LEU A 72 15.33 2.48 16.28
C LEU A 72 16.67 1.98 16.83
N PRO A 73 16.67 1.39 18.05
CA PRO A 73 17.88 0.81 18.61
C PRO A 73 18.34 -0.41 17.78
N TYR A 74 19.65 -0.67 17.76
CA TYR A 74 20.29 -1.69 16.91
C TYR A 74 19.72 -3.11 17.10
N ASP A 75 19.12 -3.39 18.27
CA ASP A 75 18.43 -4.64 18.63
C ASP A 75 17.00 -4.77 18.11
N ALA A 76 16.38 -3.67 17.64
CA ALA A 76 15.10 -3.68 16.92
C ALA A 76 15.22 -4.20 15.48
N MET A 77 16.45 -4.46 15.00
CA MET A 77 16.71 -5.13 13.71
C MET A 77 16.25 -6.60 13.65
N GLY A 78 15.61 -7.12 14.71
CA GLY A 78 14.84 -8.37 14.68
C GLY A 78 13.44 -8.27 14.05
N GLY A 79 13.00 -7.06 13.66
CA GLY A 79 11.64 -6.83 13.15
C GLY A 79 11.49 -7.08 11.66
N GLN A 80 11.62 -8.33 11.20
CA GLN A 80 11.36 -8.72 9.80
C GLN A 80 9.97 -8.23 9.31
N ASN A 81 9.03 -8.06 10.25
CA ASN A 81 7.68 -7.54 10.01
C ASN A 81 7.46 -6.13 10.57
N THR A 82 8.25 -5.66 11.54
CA THR A 82 7.98 -4.37 12.23
C THR A 82 8.24 -3.17 11.34
N ILE A 83 9.35 -3.16 10.60
CA ILE A 83 9.69 -2.04 9.70
C ILE A 83 8.65 -1.89 8.59
N PRO A 84 8.26 -2.96 7.85
CA PRO A 84 7.18 -2.87 6.86
C PRO A 84 5.87 -2.32 7.44
N ILE A 85 5.48 -2.74 8.65
CA ILE A 85 4.24 -2.27 9.31
C ILE A 85 4.32 -0.77 9.60
N LEU A 86 5.42 -0.28 10.18
CA LEU A 86 5.57 1.13 10.52
C LEU A 86 5.54 2.03 9.28
N VAL A 87 6.19 1.58 8.20
CA VAL A 87 6.17 2.31 6.94
C VAL A 87 4.77 2.32 6.34
N LEU A 88 4.10 1.16 6.27
CA LEU A 88 2.73 1.07 5.77
C LEU A 88 1.75 1.93 6.58
N GLN A 89 1.91 2.00 7.90
CA GLN A 89 1.12 2.89 8.75
C GLN A 89 1.33 4.37 8.41
N GLU A 90 2.57 4.79 8.08
CA GLU A 90 2.83 6.16 7.62
C GLU A 90 2.12 6.45 6.31
N PHE A 91 2.21 5.54 5.34
CA PHE A 91 1.57 5.70 4.02
C PHE A 91 0.04 5.71 4.07
N ARG A 92 -0.57 5.15 5.13
CA ARG A 92 -2.03 5.16 5.34
C ARG A 92 -2.56 6.42 6.02
N LYS A 93 -1.70 7.32 6.49
CA LYS A 93 -2.18 8.55 7.14
C LYS A 93 -2.89 9.45 6.13
N PRO A 94 -3.96 10.15 6.53
CA PRO A 94 -4.72 11.01 5.61
C PRO A 94 -3.90 12.20 5.08
N ASP A 95 -2.81 12.57 5.77
CA ASP A 95 -1.90 13.66 5.41
C ASP A 95 -0.70 13.19 4.55
N ILE A 96 -0.68 11.94 4.07
CA ILE A 96 0.47 11.38 3.33
C ILE A 96 0.81 12.18 2.07
N VAL A 97 -0.19 12.63 1.31
CA VAL A 97 0.02 13.41 0.08
C VAL A 97 0.72 14.72 0.40
N GLU A 98 0.29 15.41 1.47
CA GLU A 98 0.89 16.65 1.94
C GLU A 98 2.33 16.43 2.41
N LYS A 99 2.59 15.36 3.18
CA LYS A 99 3.96 15.02 3.64
C LYS A 99 4.92 14.73 2.50
N ILE A 100 4.48 13.99 1.48
CA ILE A 100 5.33 13.70 0.32
C ILE A 100 5.59 15.00 -0.47
N ARG A 101 4.60 15.90 -0.58
CA ARG A 101 4.81 17.22 -1.18
C ARG A 101 5.81 18.08 -0.41
N ASP A 102 5.71 18.09 0.92
CA ASP A 102 6.65 18.82 1.75
C ASP A 102 8.08 18.25 1.62
N PHE A 103 8.21 16.93 1.51
CA PHE A 103 9.48 16.24 1.30
C PHE A 103 10.16 16.62 -0.03
N ILE A 104 9.41 16.65 -1.13
CA ILE A 104 9.95 16.99 -2.46
C ILE A 104 10.03 18.51 -2.72
N GLY A 105 9.29 19.30 -1.94
CA GLY A 105 9.08 20.73 -2.16
C GLY A 105 8.12 21.05 -3.32
N CYS A 106 7.88 22.35 -3.58
CA CYS A 106 6.97 22.81 -4.64
C CYS A 106 7.40 22.48 -6.10
N GLN A 107 8.46 21.69 -6.32
CA GLN A 107 9.10 21.55 -7.64
C GLN A 107 8.41 20.56 -8.58
N ALA A 108 7.50 19.74 -8.09
CA ALA A 108 7.05 18.56 -8.80
C ALA A 108 5.56 18.75 -9.21
N GLY A 109 5.35 19.11 -10.47
CA GLY A 109 4.06 19.59 -11.00
C GLY A 109 2.96 18.53 -11.18
N PHE A 110 2.93 17.49 -10.36
CA PHE A 110 1.89 16.46 -10.39
C PHE A 110 0.71 16.77 -9.46
N SER A 111 -0.49 16.32 -9.86
CA SER A 111 -1.73 16.56 -9.12
C SER A 111 -1.81 15.72 -7.84
N ASP A 112 -2.65 16.12 -6.88
CA ASP A 112 -2.88 15.35 -5.65
C ASP A 112 -3.44 13.96 -5.98
N HIS A 113 -4.27 13.91 -7.02
CA HIS A 113 -4.89 12.69 -7.49
C HIS A 113 -3.86 11.70 -8.03
N ASP A 114 -2.95 12.15 -8.92
CA ASP A 114 -1.91 11.28 -9.49
C ASP A 114 -0.99 10.74 -8.40
N LEU A 115 -0.62 11.59 -7.44
CA LEU A 115 0.23 11.19 -6.33
C LEU A 115 -0.48 10.19 -5.41
N LEU A 116 -1.77 10.42 -5.12
CA LEU A 116 -2.56 9.49 -4.31
C LEU A 116 -2.71 8.13 -4.99
N GLN A 117 -3.00 8.09 -6.30
CA GLN A 117 -3.06 6.84 -7.06
C GLN A 117 -1.73 6.09 -7.03
N GLU A 118 -0.62 6.80 -7.19
CA GLU A 118 0.71 6.19 -7.16
C GLU A 118 1.05 5.64 -5.77
N ILE A 119 0.69 6.35 -4.70
CA ILE A 119 0.82 5.88 -3.31
C ILE A 119 0.01 4.60 -3.10
N GLN A 120 -1.26 4.57 -3.52
CA GLN A 120 -2.12 3.40 -3.39
C GLN A 120 -1.55 2.21 -4.16
N LYS A 121 -1.06 2.44 -5.39
CA LYS A 121 -0.41 1.41 -6.21
C LYS A 121 0.83 0.84 -5.51
N PHE A 122 1.72 1.70 -5.01
CA PHE A 122 2.93 1.28 -4.28
C PHE A 122 2.59 0.49 -3.01
N MET A 123 1.60 0.95 -2.23
CA MET A 123 1.13 0.22 -1.05
C MET A 123 0.65 -1.18 -1.43
N THR A 124 -0.18 -1.28 -2.47
CA THR A 124 -0.79 -2.54 -2.89
C THR A 124 0.24 -3.52 -3.46
N VAL A 125 1.22 -3.08 -4.26
CA VAL A 125 2.13 -4.02 -4.93
C VAL A 125 3.45 -4.26 -4.19
N HIS A 126 3.84 -3.36 -3.27
CA HIS A 126 5.13 -3.44 -2.57
C HIS A 126 4.98 -3.58 -1.05
N LEU A 127 4.19 -2.73 -0.39
CA LEU A 127 4.12 -2.72 1.09
C LEU A 127 3.18 -3.80 1.65
N ASP A 128 2.11 -4.14 0.94
CA ASP A 128 1.16 -5.20 1.34
C ASP A 128 0.68 -6.04 0.12
N PRO A 129 1.59 -6.68 -0.62
CA PRO A 129 1.27 -7.42 -1.86
C PRO A 129 0.32 -8.60 -1.68
N GLN A 130 0.17 -9.09 -0.45
CA GLN A 130 -0.75 -10.18 -0.13
C GLN A 130 -2.01 -9.67 0.60
N GLY A 131 -2.12 -8.35 0.83
CA GLY A 131 -3.21 -7.74 1.58
C GLY A 131 -3.30 -8.24 3.03
N ILE A 132 -2.24 -8.82 3.59
CA ILE A 132 -2.26 -9.47 4.89
C ILE A 132 -2.44 -8.44 5.99
N ILE A 133 -1.76 -7.28 5.88
CA ILE A 133 -1.86 -6.24 6.91
C ILE A 133 -3.21 -5.54 6.82
N LEU A 134 -3.72 -5.28 5.60
CA LEU A 134 -5.11 -4.85 5.38
C LEU A 134 -6.11 -5.85 5.99
N TYR A 135 -5.92 -7.16 5.76
CA TYR A 135 -6.81 -8.20 6.28
C TYR A 135 -6.77 -8.27 7.82
N MET A 136 -5.60 -8.14 8.43
CA MET A 136 -5.46 -8.08 9.89
C MET A 136 -6.16 -6.85 10.48
N ASP A 137 -6.08 -5.68 9.84
CA ASP A 137 -6.76 -4.48 10.31
C ASP A 137 -8.29 -4.57 10.14
N VAL A 138 -8.80 -5.17 9.06
CA VAL A 138 -10.23 -5.45 8.92
C VAL A 138 -10.71 -6.40 10.02
N LEU A 139 -9.94 -7.45 10.35
CA LEU A 139 -10.27 -8.35 11.45
C LEU A 139 -10.18 -7.66 12.82
N GLY A 140 -9.21 -6.76 13.02
CA GLY A 140 -9.04 -5.97 14.24
C GLY A 140 -10.09 -4.87 14.43
N ASN A 141 -10.63 -4.35 13.32
CA ASN A 141 -11.70 -3.35 13.28
C ASN A 141 -13.09 -3.97 13.02
N GLN A 142 -13.24 -5.30 13.05
CA GLN A 142 -14.57 -5.89 13.12
C GLN A 142 -15.25 -5.32 14.37
N PRO A 143 -16.42 -4.67 14.25
CA PRO A 143 -17.21 -4.39 15.43
C PRO A 143 -17.45 -5.76 16.04
N VAL A 144 -16.89 -6.00 17.24
CA VAL A 144 -17.18 -7.18 18.05
C VAL A 144 -18.64 -7.47 17.85
N ALA A 145 -18.97 -8.59 17.19
CA ALA A 145 -20.32 -9.04 16.99
C ALA A 145 -20.94 -9.17 18.38
N ARG A 146 -21.53 -8.06 18.83
CA ARG A 146 -22.20 -7.93 20.10
C ARG A 146 -23.45 -8.75 19.92
N ASN A 147 -23.40 -9.97 20.46
CA ASN A 147 -24.50 -10.92 20.61
C ASN A 147 -24.88 -11.74 19.36
N ALA A 148 -24.29 -12.94 19.22
CA ALA A 148 -24.97 -14.05 18.53
C ALA A 148 -24.63 -15.46 19.06
N TYR A 149 -23.87 -15.61 20.16
CA TYR A 149 -23.61 -16.94 20.76
C TYR A 149 -23.78 -16.98 22.28
N LYS A 150 -24.74 -16.21 22.82
CA LYS A 150 -25.37 -16.56 24.09
C LYS A 150 -26.88 -16.55 23.90
N GLN A 151 -27.41 -17.72 23.55
CA GLN A 151 -28.56 -18.39 24.17
C GLN A 151 -29.25 -19.32 23.16
N GLY A 152 -29.27 -20.62 23.46
CA GLY A 152 -30.19 -21.56 22.83
C GLY A 152 -29.58 -22.93 22.52
N GLY A 153 -29.70 -23.87 23.47
CA GLY A 153 -29.55 -25.29 23.17
C GLY A 153 -28.93 -26.12 24.29
N GLN A 154 -29.65 -26.33 25.40
CA GLN A 154 -29.49 -27.58 26.16
C GLN A 154 -29.75 -28.74 25.19
N MET A 155 -28.77 -29.62 25.00
CA MET A 155 -29.02 -30.96 24.47
C MET A 155 -28.99 -31.94 25.64
N TRP A 156 -30.10 -32.66 25.76
CA TRP A 156 -30.23 -33.89 26.53
C TRP A 156 -29.33 -34.97 25.93
#